data_AF-A0A3P6BXM1-F1
#
_entry.id   AF-A0A3P6BXM1-F1
#
_cell.length_a   1.000
_cell.length_b   1.000
_cell.length_c   1.000
_cell.angle_alpha   90.00
_cell.angle_beta   90.00
_cell.angle_gamma   90.00
#
_symmetry.space_group_name_H-M   'P 1'
#
loop_
_entity.id
_entity.type
_entity.pdbx_description
1 polymer ?
#
loop_
_entity_poly.entity_id
_entity_poly.type
_entity_poly.pdbx_seq_one_letter_code
_entity_poly.pdbx_strand_id
1 'polypeptide(L)'
;MRSATWCIVSCLLIVLVITDGKGPKVDPDNICPRIEDIEGNCKVDGPKACEKYMSTTYNGTYFNCTCDNVYMLRKIKRYCRCDEICPDAPPPSIHTR
;
A
#
# COMPACT_ATOMS: atom_id res chain seq x y z
N MET A 1 -26.84 4.03 38.36
CA MET A 1 -26.07 4.50 37.19
C MET A 1 -24.57 4.22 37.36
N ARG A 2 -24.17 2.94 37.53
CA ARG A 2 -22.75 2.53 37.69
C ARG A 2 -22.27 1.52 36.64
N SER A 3 -23.19 0.97 35.84
CA SER A 3 -22.89 -0.09 34.88
C SER A 3 -22.45 0.46 33.51
N ALA A 4 -23.08 1.53 33.01
CA ALA A 4 -22.73 2.12 31.71
C ALA A 4 -21.34 2.79 31.70
N THR A 5 -20.93 3.40 32.82
CA THR A 5 -19.63 4.06 32.95
C THR A 5 -18.47 3.07 32.88
N TRP A 6 -18.67 1.84 33.39
CA TRP A 6 -17.64 0.80 33.35
C TRP A 6 -17.43 0.27 31.93
N CYS A 7 -18.51 0.09 31.17
CA CYS A 7 -18.44 -0.34 29.76
C CYS A 7 -17.66 0.65 28.90
N ILE A 8 -17.87 1.95 29.08
CA ILE A 8 -17.16 2.98 28.31
C ILE A 8 -15.66 2.95 28.61
N VAL A 9 -15.28 2.82 29.88
CA VAL A 9 -13.87 2.74 30.28
C VAL A 9 -13.21 1.47 29.72
N SER A 10 -13.89 0.32 29.76
CA SER A 10 -13.37 -0.91 29.15
C SER A 10 -13.19 -0.79 27.63
N CYS A 11 -14.12 -0.13 26.93
CA CYS A 11 -13.99 0.09 25.48
C CYS A 11 -12.80 1.00 25.14
N LEU A 12 -12.59 2.08 25.92
CA LEU A 12 -11.45 2.97 25.72
C LEU A 12 -10.11 2.27 25.92
N LEU A 13 -10.02 1.38 26.93
CA LEU A 13 -8.79 0.61 27.18
C LEU A 13 -8.48 -0.39 26.05
N ILE A 14 -9.50 -1.05 25.49
CA ILE A 14 -9.31 -1.96 24.35
C ILE A 14 -8.85 -1.18 23.11
N VAL A 15 -9.45 -0.01 22.83
CA VAL A 15 -9.03 0.84 21.71
C VAL A 15 -7.58 1.30 21.88
N LEU A 16 -7.18 1.71 23.09
CA LEU A 16 -5.80 2.11 23.38
C LEU A 16 -4.80 0.97 23.13
N VAL A 17 -5.12 -0.25 23.57
CA VAL A 17 -4.29 -1.45 23.34
C VAL A 17 -4.18 -1.80 21.85
N ILE A 18 -5.24 -1.60 21.06
CA ILE A 18 -5.20 -1.85 19.61
C ILE A 18 -4.40 -0.75 18.88
N THR A 19 -4.45 0.50 19.34
CA THR A 19 -3.70 1.62 18.74
C THR A 19 -2.22 1.67 19.11
N ASP A 20 -1.82 1.04 20.21
CA ASP A 20 -0.40 0.86 20.60
C ASP A 20 0.32 -0.15 19.70
N GLY A 21 -0.44 -0.95 18.95
CA GLY A 21 0.01 -1.74 17.80
C GLY A 21 0.37 -0.84 16.61
N LYS A 22 1.30 0.08 16.82
CA LYS A 22 1.98 0.83 15.76
C LYS A 22 2.75 -0.22 14.95
N GLY A 23 2.09 -0.78 13.95
CA GLY A 23 2.68 -1.68 12.97
C GLY A 23 3.98 -1.09 12.42
N PRO A 24 4.87 -1.93 11.85
CA PRO A 24 6.16 -1.47 11.36
C PRO A 24 5.95 -0.24 10.49
N LYS A 25 6.47 0.91 10.96
CA LYS A 25 6.46 2.13 10.17
C LYS A 25 7.43 1.85 9.04
N VAL A 26 6.90 1.57 7.86
CA VAL A 26 7.69 1.65 6.65
C VAL A 26 8.04 3.12 6.52
N ASP A 27 9.32 3.47 6.67
CA ASP A 27 9.78 4.83 6.46
C ASP A 27 9.35 5.25 5.05
N PRO A 28 8.53 6.31 4.90
CA PRO A 28 8.01 6.71 3.60
C PRO A 28 9.14 7.10 2.63
N ASP A 29 10.31 7.47 3.16
CA ASP A 29 11.53 7.74 2.39
C ASP A 29 12.11 6.51 1.68
N ASN A 30 11.72 5.29 2.09
CA ASN A 30 12.15 4.03 1.50
C ASN A 30 11.12 3.45 0.51
N ILE A 31 10.09 4.22 0.13
CA ILE A 31 9.06 3.81 -0.81
C ILE A 31 9.37 4.41 -2.19
N CYS A 32 9.57 3.54 -3.17
CA CYS A 32 9.86 3.92 -4.54
C CYS A 32 8.65 3.62 -5.46
N PRO A 33 8.22 4.57 -6.29
CA PRO A 33 7.20 4.29 -7.28
C PRO A 33 7.80 3.55 -8.47
N ARG A 34 7.15 2.47 -8.88
CA ARG A 34 7.37 1.72 -10.11
C ARG A 34 6.23 2.01 -11.07
N ILE A 35 6.56 2.35 -12.33
CA ILE A 35 5.58 2.75 -13.33
C ILE A 35 5.72 1.88 -14.57
N GLU A 36 4.61 1.38 -15.10
CA GLU A 36 4.57 0.58 -16.31
C GLU A 36 3.39 0.95 -17.21
N ASP A 37 3.65 0.97 -18.52
CA ASP A 37 2.65 1.16 -19.55
C ASP A 37 2.33 -0.17 -20.22
N ILE A 38 1.11 -0.68 -20.01
CA ILE A 38 0.70 -2.00 -20.48
C ILE A 38 -0.42 -1.85 -21.51
N GLU A 39 -0.43 -2.66 -22.57
CA GLU A 39 -1.53 -2.65 -23.52
C GLU A 39 -2.86 -3.07 -22.87
N GLY A 40 -3.95 -2.40 -23.27
CA GLY A 40 -5.30 -2.65 -22.75
C GLY A 40 -5.79 -1.55 -21.82
N ASN A 41 -6.85 -1.85 -21.06
CA ASN A 41 -7.49 -0.90 -20.16
C ASN A 41 -7.48 -1.38 -18.69
N CYS A 42 -7.65 -0.44 -17.77
CA CYS A 42 -7.99 -0.72 -16.39
C CYS A 42 -9.42 -1.25 -16.34
N LYS A 43 -9.55 -2.57 -16.15
CA LYS A 43 -10.82 -3.23 -15.82
C LYS A 43 -11.19 -2.98 -14.35
N VAL A 44 -12.29 -3.56 -13.87
CA VAL A 44 -12.77 -3.43 -12.48
C VAL A 44 -11.66 -3.77 -11.46
N ASP A 45 -10.82 -4.77 -11.76
CA ASP A 45 -9.67 -5.17 -10.92
C ASP A 45 -8.31 -4.60 -11.41
N GLY A 46 -8.31 -3.45 -12.10
CA GLY A 46 -7.12 -2.83 -12.68
C GLY A 46 -5.92 -2.76 -11.73
N PRO A 47 -6.05 -2.18 -10.52
CA PRO A 47 -4.98 -2.11 -9.53
C PRO A 47 -4.36 -3.47 -9.17
N LYS A 48 -5.19 -4.48 -8.88
CA LYS A 48 -4.71 -5.84 -8.56
C LYS A 48 -4.03 -6.50 -9.75
N ALA A 49 -4.51 -6.24 -10.96
CA ALA A 49 -3.88 -6.75 -12.17
C ALA A 49 -2.54 -6.05 -12.45
N CYS A 50 -2.37 -4.78 -12.06
CA CYS A 50 -1.07 -4.08 -12.09
C CYS A 50 -0.11 -4.70 -11.07
N GLU A 51 -0.54 -4.88 -9.83
CA GLU A 51 0.24 -5.50 -8.76
C GLU A 51 0.74 -6.89 -9.17
N LYS A 52 -0.17 -7.77 -9.62
CA LYS A 52 0.18 -9.11 -10.09
C LYS A 52 1.17 -9.09 -11.25
N TYR A 53 0.98 -8.18 -12.20
CA TYR A 53 1.89 -8.03 -13.34
C TYR A 53 3.30 -7.65 -12.86
N MET A 54 3.42 -6.62 -12.02
CA MET A 54 4.73 -6.17 -11.53
C MET A 54 5.42 -7.25 -10.69
N SER A 55 4.70 -7.89 -9.77
CA SER A 55 5.26 -8.97 -8.94
C SER A 55 5.72 -10.15 -9.78
N THR A 56 5.01 -10.49 -10.86
CA THR A 56 5.39 -11.59 -11.77
C THR A 56 6.58 -11.21 -12.66
N THR A 57 6.56 -10.01 -13.25
CA THR A 57 7.59 -9.57 -14.21
C THR A 57 8.92 -9.26 -13.52
N TYR A 58 8.87 -8.68 -12.31
CA TYR A 58 10.05 -8.16 -11.61
C TYR A 58 10.41 -8.92 -10.35
N ASN A 59 9.65 -9.96 -9.99
CA ASN A 59 9.89 -10.82 -8.83
C ASN A 59 10.09 -10.02 -7.52
N GLY A 60 9.25 -9.00 -7.32
CA GLY A 60 9.28 -8.09 -6.19
C GLY A 60 7.93 -8.01 -5.47
N THR A 61 7.91 -7.34 -4.32
CA THR A 61 6.67 -7.05 -3.59
C THR A 61 6.23 -5.63 -3.92
N TYR A 62 5.08 -5.52 -4.58
CA TYR A 62 4.46 -4.27 -4.97
C TYR A 62 3.18 -4.04 -4.18
N PHE A 63 2.90 -2.81 -3.79
CA PHE A 63 1.71 -2.42 -3.03
C PHE A 63 1.22 -1.03 -3.46
N ASN A 64 0.08 -0.59 -2.92
CA ASN A 64 -0.55 0.71 -3.24
C ASN A 64 -0.72 0.98 -4.75
N CYS A 65 -0.94 -0.07 -5.54
CA CYS A 65 -1.05 0.08 -6.97
C CYS A 65 -2.27 0.92 -7.38
N THR A 66 -2.08 1.83 -8.32
CA THR A 66 -3.13 2.51 -9.06
C THR A 66 -3.12 2.05 -10.51
N CYS A 67 -4.26 2.23 -11.16
CA CYS A 67 -4.44 1.90 -12.57
C CYS A 67 -5.24 3.01 -13.23
N ASP A 68 -4.63 3.67 -14.21
CA ASP A 68 -5.25 4.71 -15.01
C ASP A 68 -5.33 4.33 -16.49
N ASN A 69 -6.44 4.69 -17.14
CA ASN A 69 -6.58 4.54 -18.58
C ASN A 69 -6.00 5.77 -19.28
N VAL A 70 -4.90 5.60 -20.00
CA VAL A 70 -4.26 6.68 -20.74
C VAL A 70 -4.48 6.46 -22.24
N TYR A 71 -4.95 7.49 -22.92
CA TYR A 71 -5.21 7.46 -24.35
C TYR A 71 -3.99 8.01 -25.09
N MET A 72 -3.20 7.14 -25.72
CA MET A 72 -2.10 7.55 -26.60
C MET A 72 -2.44 7.18 -28.03
N LEU A 73 -2.48 8.19 -28.92
CA LEU A 73 -2.58 7.99 -30.37
C LEU A 73 -3.69 6.99 -30.78
N ARG A 74 -4.90 7.14 -30.21
CA ARG A 74 -6.10 6.31 -30.43
C ARG A 74 -6.04 4.87 -29.88
N LYS A 75 -5.00 4.50 -29.13
CA LYS A 75 -4.95 3.25 -28.36
C LYS A 75 -5.13 3.56 -26.87
N ILE A 76 -5.89 2.70 -26.19
CA ILE A 76 -5.99 2.74 -24.74
C ILE A 76 -4.83 1.93 -24.19
N LYS A 77 -4.05 2.56 -23.31
CA LYS A 77 -3.04 1.91 -22.50
C LYS A 77 -3.46 1.94 -21.04
N ARG A 78 -3.07 0.88 -20.34
CA ARG A 78 -3.22 0.70 -18.92
C ARG A 78 -1.94 1.21 -18.26
N TYR A 79 -2.01 2.38 -17.67
CA TYR A 79 -0.94 2.96 -16.88
C TYR A 79 -1.00 2.42 -15.46
N CYS A 80 0.00 1.66 -15.07
CA CYS A 80 0.13 1.07 -13.75
C CYS A 80 1.18 1.84 -12.96
N ARG A 81 0.83 2.30 -11.76
CA ARG A 81 1.78 2.87 -10.81
C ARG A 81 1.66 2.11 -9.51
N CYS A 82 2.73 1.46 -9.06
CA CYS A 82 2.79 0.74 -7.80
C CYS A 82 3.93 1.27 -6.95
N ASP A 83 3.83 1.08 -5.65
CA ASP A 83 4.90 1.37 -4.71
C ASP A 83 5.66 0.06 -4.41
N GLU A 84 6.97 0.15 -4.26
CA GLU A 84 7.83 -0.92 -3.73
C GLU A 84 8.77 -0.36 -2.66
N ILE A 85 9.35 -1.24 -1.85
CA ILE A 85 10.47 -0.83 -0.99
C ILE A 85 11.68 -0.66 -1.90
N CYS A 86 12.30 0.52 -1.88
CA CYS A 86 13.44 0.83 -2.73
C CYS A 86 14.55 -0.23 -2.54
N PRO A 87 15.06 -0.86 -3.61
CA PRO A 87 16.06 -1.92 -3.50
C PRO A 87 17.39 -1.46 -2.89
N ASP A 88 17.71 -0.17 -3.00
CA ASP A 88 18.91 0.46 -2.42
C ASP A 88 18.64 1.19 -1.10
N ALA A 89 17.43 1.11 -0.53
CA ALA A 89 17.15 1.73 0.75
C ALA A 89 18.04 1.10 1.83
N PRO A 90 18.78 1.90 2.62
CA PRO A 90 19.43 1.38 3.80
C PRO A 90 18.38 0.70 4.68
N PRO A 91 18.70 -0.45 5.31
CA PRO A 91 17.73 -1.18 6.11
C PRO A 91 17.08 -0.23 7.11
N PRO A 92 15.75 -0.36 7.34
CA PRO A 92 15.02 0.57 8.21
C PRO A 92 15.76 0.66 9.53
N SER A 93 16.18 1.88 9.89
CA SER A 93 16.94 2.09 11.10
C SER A 93 16.09 1.64 12.28
N ILE A 94 16.52 0.58 12.96
CA ILE A 94 15.90 0.13 14.20
C ILE A 94 16.16 1.23 15.22
N HIS A 95 15.27 2.22 15.26
CA HIS A 95 15.23 3.17 16.37
C HIS A 95 14.67 2.42 17.57
N THR A 96 15.59 1.77 18.30
CA THR A 96 15.38 1.36 19.68
C THR A 96 15.03 2.62 20.47
N ARG A 97 13.77 2.74 20.89
CA ARG A 97 13.34 3.73 21.86
C ARG A 97 13.08 3.02 23.18
#